data_AF-A0A833E8B7-F1
#
_entry.id   AF-A0A833E8B7-F1
#
_cell.length_a   1.000
_cell.length_b   1.000
_cell.length_c   1.000
_cell.angle_alpha   90.00
_cell.angle_beta   90.00
_cell.angle_gamma   90.00
#
_symmetry.space_group_name_H-M   'P 1'
#
loop_
_entity.id
_entity.type
_entity.pdbx_description
1 polymer ?
#
loop_
_entity_poly.entity_id
_entity_poly.type
_entity_poly.pdbx_seq_one_letter_code
_entity_poly.pdbx_strand_id
1 'polypeptide(L)'
;MTRDINSIELASHIKNIIKELILDFNLDIDHGVDIILYSPDIDKEVFKEVLNNIMDDIKIVYVHMYIEPGFYIKKIFWRGYQIIIGVRPAIL
;
A
#
# COMPACT_ATOMS: atom_id res chain seq x y z
N MET A 1 -4.45 -15.48 -19.63
CA MET A 1 -5.23 -15.96 -18.45
C MET A 1 -5.07 -14.92 -17.36
N THR A 2 -6.05 -14.03 -17.22
CA THR A 2 -6.16 -13.11 -16.07
C THR A 2 -6.49 -13.97 -14.86
N ARG A 3 -5.55 -14.08 -13.91
CA ARG A 3 -5.83 -14.73 -12.63
C ARG A 3 -6.71 -13.76 -11.85
N ASP A 4 -7.87 -14.21 -11.39
CA ASP A 4 -8.78 -13.36 -10.60
C ASP A 4 -8.05 -12.89 -9.34
N ILE A 5 -7.82 -11.58 -9.26
CA ILE A 5 -7.29 -10.94 -8.07
C ILE A 5 -8.47 -10.69 -7.14
N ASN A 6 -8.49 -11.38 -6.01
CA ASN A 6 -9.41 -11.04 -4.92
C ASN A 6 -8.89 -9.76 -4.24
N SER A 7 -9.54 -8.63 -4.53
CA SER A 7 -9.15 -7.31 -4.04
C SER A 7 -9.18 -7.22 -2.51
N ILE A 8 -10.09 -7.93 -1.84
CA ILE A 8 -10.21 -7.97 -0.38
C ILE A 8 -9.01 -8.69 0.25
N GLU A 9 -8.65 -9.86 -0.27
CA GLU A 9 -7.53 -10.65 0.24
C GLU A 9 -6.21 -9.90 0.06
N LEU A 10 -6.02 -9.30 -1.12
CA LEU A 10 -4.83 -8.50 -1.41
C LEU A 10 -4.75 -7.25 -0.52
N ALA A 11 -5.87 -6.55 -0.33
CA ALA A 11 -5.93 -5.40 0.58
C ALA A 11 -5.56 -5.79 2.02
N SER A 12 -6.10 -6.91 2.52
CA SER A 12 -5.76 -7.42 3.87
C SER A 12 -4.27 -7.72 4.00
N HIS A 13 -3.68 -8.34 2.97
CA HIS A 13 -2.24 -8.61 2.95
C HIS A 13 -1.39 -7.33 2.96
N ILE A 14 -1.74 -6.36 2.12
CA ILE A 14 -1.04 -5.06 2.05
C ILE A 14 -1.19 -4.29 3.37
N LYS A 15 -2.38 -4.32 4.00
CA LYS A 15 -2.62 -3.70 5.31
C LYS A 15 -1.68 -4.23 6.38
N ASN A 16 -1.48 -5.55 6.43
CA ASN A 16 -0.55 -6.15 7.39
C ASN A 16 0.88 -5.69 7.15
N ILE A 17 1.30 -5.60 5.88
CA ILE A 17 2.64 -5.11 5.53
C ILE A 17 2.81 -3.63 5.90
N ILE A 18 1.81 -2.78 5.67
CA ILE A 18 1.84 -1.38 6.08
C ILE A 18 2.01 -1.26 7.60
N LYS A 19 1.26 -2.06 8.38
CA LYS A 19 1.37 -2.10 9.85
C LYS A 19 2.76 -2.56 10.30
N GLU A 20 3.32 -3.58 9.66
CA GLU A 20 4.71 -4.01 9.92
C GLU A 20 5.69 -2.88 9.66
N LEU A 21 5.59 -2.21 8.51
CA LEU A 21 6.51 -1.11 8.17
C LEU A 21 6.40 0.06 9.15
N ILE A 22 5.18 0.41 9.58
CA ILE A 22 4.96 1.45 10.59
C ILE A 22 5.70 1.10 11.90
N LEU A 23 5.60 -0.16 12.35
CA LEU A 23 6.26 -0.64 13.57
C LEU A 23 7.78 -0.71 13.39
N ASP A 24 8.27 -1.30 12.30
CA ASP A 24 9.69 -1.50 12.02
C ASP A 24 10.45 -0.18 11.95
N PHE A 25 9.81 0.86 11.42
CA PHE A 25 10.40 2.20 11.29
C PHE A 25 10.01 3.16 12.42
N ASN A 26 9.27 2.68 13.43
CA ASN A 26 8.77 3.47 14.56
C ASN A 26 8.12 4.79 14.09
N LEU A 27 7.27 4.68 13.06
CA LEU A 27 6.61 5.83 12.47
C LEU A 27 5.52 6.34 13.43
N ASP A 28 5.62 7.61 13.80
CA ASP A 28 4.54 8.28 14.52
C ASP A 28 3.36 8.49 13.57
N ILE A 29 2.30 7.73 13.79
CA ILE A 29 1.10 7.71 12.93
C ILE A 29 -0.06 8.50 13.52
N ASP A 30 0.13 9.23 14.62
CA ASP A 30 -0.94 10.04 15.23
C ASP A 30 -1.53 11.05 14.22
N HIS A 31 -0.70 11.47 13.26
CA HIS A 31 -1.08 12.37 12.17
C HIS A 31 -1.52 11.66 10.87
N GLY A 32 -1.38 10.33 10.79
CA GLY A 32 -1.63 9.52 9.58
C GLY A 32 -0.36 9.17 8.82
N VAL A 33 -0.50 8.39 7.75
CA VAL A 33 0.62 7.98 6.89
C VAL A 33 0.34 8.30 5.42
N ASP A 34 1.39 8.68 4.70
CA ASP A 34 1.35 8.65 3.24
C ASP A 34 1.75 7.26 2.77
N ILE A 35 1.05 6.76 1.76
CA ILE A 35 1.37 5.48 1.15
C ILE A 35 1.68 5.63 -0.34
N ILE A 36 2.66 4.88 -0.80
CA ILE A 36 2.80 4.52 -2.20
C ILE A 36 2.29 3.11 -2.32
N LEU A 37 1.36 2.89 -3.25
CA LEU A 37 1.09 1.56 -3.74
C LEU A 37 1.26 1.60 -5.24
N TYR A 38 2.04 0.66 -5.79
CA TYR A 38 2.24 0.56 -7.21
C TYR A 38 2.36 -0.89 -7.63
N SER A 39 1.60 -1.28 -8.67
CA SER A 39 1.78 -2.55 -9.36
C SER A 39 1.54 -2.34 -10.85
N PRO A 40 2.56 -2.53 -11.71
CA PRO A 40 2.43 -2.30 -13.15
C PRO A 40 1.53 -3.33 -13.85
N ASP A 41 1.39 -4.51 -13.24
CA ASP A 41 0.76 -5.68 -13.84
C ASP A 41 -0.70 -5.87 -13.40
N ILE A 42 -1.16 -5.12 -12.40
CA ILE A 42 -2.54 -5.21 -11.86
C ILE A 42 -3.43 -4.22 -12.61
N ASP A 43 -4.65 -4.68 -12.96
CA ASP A 43 -5.66 -3.84 -13.59
C ASP A 43 -6.03 -2.63 -12.70
N LYS A 44 -6.20 -1.47 -13.32
CA LYS A 44 -6.43 -0.20 -12.62
C LYS A 44 -7.70 -0.22 -11.76
N GLU A 45 -8.77 -0.90 -12.19
CA GLU A 45 -10.03 -0.95 -11.44
C GLU A 45 -9.88 -1.85 -10.21
N VAL A 46 -9.26 -3.03 -10.36
CA VAL A 46 -8.91 -3.90 -9.24
C VAL A 46 -8.00 -3.17 -8.24
N PHE A 47 -7.03 -2.40 -8.76
CA PHE A 47 -6.12 -1.64 -7.94
C PHE A 47 -6.83 -0.55 -7.11
N LYS A 48 -7.81 0.14 -7.70
CA LYS A 48 -8.66 1.09 -6.96
C LYS A 48 -9.48 0.40 -5.88
N GLU A 49 -10.05 -0.77 -6.15
CA GLU A 49 -10.77 -1.54 -5.13
C GLU A 49 -9.85 -1.90 -3.95
N VAL A 50 -8.62 -2.34 -4.23
CA VAL A 50 -7.63 -2.64 -3.20
C VAL A 50 -7.35 -1.39 -2.36
N LEU A 51 -7.13 -0.22 -2.98
CA LEU A 51 -6.90 1.04 -2.28
C LEU A 51 -8.07 1.42 -1.37
N ASN A 52 -9.30 1.36 -1.87
CA ASN A 52 -10.50 1.67 -1.08
C ASN A 52 -10.59 0.78 0.16
N ASN A 53 -10.35 -0.52 0.01
CA ASN A 53 -10.34 -1.46 1.14
C ASN A 53 -9.24 -1.16 2.16
N ILE A 54 -8.10 -0.58 1.76
CA ILE A 54 -7.01 -0.22 2.69
C ILE A 54 -7.37 1.07 3.47
N MET A 55 -7.95 2.06 2.79
CA MET A 55 -8.29 3.37 3.37
C MET A 55 -9.34 3.31 4.48
N ASP A 56 -10.21 2.30 4.49
CA ASP A 56 -11.20 2.12 5.55
C ASP A 56 -10.58 1.83 6.94
N ASP A 57 -9.38 1.24 6.99
CA ASP A 57 -8.75 0.80 8.24
C ASP A 57 -7.54 1.65 8.67
N ILE A 58 -6.92 2.37 7.72
CA ILE A 58 -5.67 3.11 7.95
C ILE A 58 -5.90 4.56 7.55
N LYS A 59 -5.60 5.49 8.47
CA LYS A 59 -5.66 6.94 8.20
C LYS A 59 -4.57 7.32 7.19
N ILE A 60 -4.91 7.18 5.91
CA ILE A 60 -4.05 7.52 4.78
C ILE A 60 -4.28 8.98 4.42
N VAL A 61 -3.19 9.75 4.34
CA VAL A 61 -3.26 11.17 3.99
C VAL A 61 -3.14 11.35 2.47
N TYR A 62 -2.17 10.68 1.84
CA TYR A 62 -2.04 10.63 0.37
C TYR A 62 -1.67 9.24 -0.17
N VAL A 63 -2.16 8.95 -1.39
CA VAL A 63 -1.72 7.83 -2.22
C VAL A 63 -0.90 8.37 -3.39
N HIS A 64 0.39 8.07 -3.39
CA HIS A 64 1.30 8.49 -4.47
C HIS A 64 1.41 7.40 -5.54
N MET A 65 1.30 7.80 -6.82
CA MET A 65 1.54 6.91 -7.96
C MET A 65 3.01 6.93 -8.46
N TYR A 66 3.88 7.71 -7.82
CA TYR A 66 5.30 7.82 -8.13
C TYR A 66 6.12 7.82 -6.83
N ILE A 67 7.38 7.37 -6.90
CA ILE A 67 8.22 7.22 -5.71
C ILE A 67 8.95 8.53 -5.44
N GLU A 68 8.60 9.21 -4.36
CA GLU A 68 9.35 10.35 -3.83
C GLU A 68 10.43 9.88 -2.84
N PRO A 69 11.49 10.68 -2.61
CA PRO A 69 12.43 10.45 -1.52
C PRO A 69 11.73 10.44 -0.16
N GLY A 70 12.22 9.62 0.78
CA GLY A 70 11.71 9.56 2.16
C GLY A 70 10.62 8.52 2.42
N PHE A 71 10.17 7.79 1.40
CA PHE A 71 9.35 6.59 1.60
C PHE A 71 10.19 5.38 1.99
N TYR A 72 9.74 4.66 3.01
CA TYR A 72 10.21 3.32 3.32
C TYR A 72 9.54 2.33 2.38
N ILE A 73 10.32 1.81 1.43
CA ILE A 73 9.82 0.95 0.35
C ILE A 73 10.04 -0.53 0.67
N LYS A 74 8.98 -1.32 0.53
CA LYS A 74 8.98 -2.79 0.53
C LYS A 74 8.38 -3.30 -0.78
N LYS A 75 9.12 -4.18 -1.45
CA LYS A 75 8.65 -4.87 -2.66
C LYS A 75 8.19 -6.27 -2.28
N ILE A 76 7.00 -6.66 -2.73
CA ILE A 76 6.45 -8.00 -2.51
C ILE A 76 6.06 -8.65 -3.84
N PHE A 77 5.94 -9.97 -3.81
CA PHE A 77 5.43 -10.76 -4.92
C PHE A 77 4.16 -11.48 -4.47
N TRP A 78 3.03 -11.20 -5.12
CA TRP A 78 1.74 -11.77 -4.76
C TRP A 78 1.11 -12.47 -5.96
N ARG A 79 0.97 -13.80 -5.90
CA ARG A 79 0.29 -14.63 -6.92
C ARG A 79 0.75 -14.42 -8.39
N GLY A 80 1.94 -13.89 -8.60
CA GLY A 80 2.47 -13.55 -9.94
C GLY A 80 2.71 -12.07 -10.17
N TYR A 81 2.19 -11.20 -9.30
CA TYR A 81 2.24 -9.75 -9.46
C TYR A 81 3.33 -9.15 -8.58
N GLN A 82 4.12 -8.23 -9.14
CA GLN A 82 5.04 -7.40 -8.36
C GLN A 82 4.28 -6.20 -7.79
N ILE A 83 4.39 -5.99 -6.48
CA ILE A 83 3.74 -4.87 -5.79
C ILE A 83 4.79 -4.13 -4.98
N ILE A 84 4.82 -2.82 -5.16
CA ILE A 84 5.67 -1.89 -4.44
C ILE A 84 4.78 -1.17 -3.42
N ILE A 85 5.16 -1.26 -2.15
CA ILE A 85 4.50 -0.60 -1.04
C ILE A 85 5.51 0.36 -0.45
N GLY A 86 5.15 1.64 -0.34
CA GLY A 86 5.91 2.65 0.36
C GLY A 86 5.10 3.23 1.48
N VAL A 87 5.72 3.49 2.63
CA VAL A 87 5.09 4.25 3.72
C VAL A 87 6.01 5.35 4.21
N ARG A 88 5.46 6.49 4.58
CA ARG A 88 6.17 7.54 5.33
C ARG A 88 5.19 8.20 6.31
N PRO A 89 5.65 8.78 7.41
CA PRO A 89 4.77 9.57 8.27
C PRO A 89 4.25 10.75 7.47
N ALA A 90 2.97 11.08 7.65
CA ALA A 90 2.39 12.24 6.98
C ALA A 90 3.03 13.52 7.55
N ILE A 91 3.60 14.32 6.65
CA ILE A 91 4.16 15.63 7.02
C ILE A 91 3.02 16.65 6.85
N LEU A 92 2.54 17.21 7.97
CA LEU A 92 1.56 18.30 8.00
C LEU A 92 2.24 19.66 7.82
#